data_AF-A0A353PLV5-F1
#
_entry.id   AF-A0A353PLV5-F1
#
_cell.length_a   1.000
_cell.length_b   1.000
_cell.length_c   1.000
_cell.angle_alpha   90.00
_cell.angle_beta   90.00
_cell.angle_gamma   90.00
#
_symmetry.space_group_name_H-M   'P 1'
#
loop_
_entity.id
_entity.type
_entity.pdbx_description
1 polymer ?
#
loop_
_entity_poly.entity_id
_entity_poly.type
_entity_poly.pdbx_seq_one_letter_code
_entity_poly.pdbx_strand_id
1 'polypeptide(L)'
;MLNKILKNIIIGVVLLMIITGFQFLISLLFQEDVNPDTERGAYLISLLLGLSAIPAFILSFFTPLILKMKTRDDIMIGASLWTLVFVISYVITGINNHTFNVIFQTIGLYWLFFAVFFGPVIFMNIKKYD
;
A
#
# COMPACT_ATOMS: atom_id res chain seq x y z
N MET A 1 22.83 -3.48 -10.03
CA MET A 1 22.00 -2.43 -9.38
C MET A 1 20.61 -2.36 -10.02
N LEU A 2 20.51 -2.13 -11.34
CA LEU A 2 19.23 -2.05 -12.07
C LEU A 2 18.30 -3.25 -11.84
N ASN A 3 18.80 -4.49 -11.93
CA ASN A 3 17.99 -5.71 -11.72
C ASN A 3 17.37 -5.78 -10.31
N LYS A 4 18.03 -5.21 -9.31
CA LYS A 4 17.53 -5.19 -7.92
C LYS A 4 16.41 -4.18 -7.75
N ILE A 5 16.55 -3.00 -8.35
CA ILE A 5 15.50 -1.98 -8.38
C ILE A 5 14.27 -2.50 -9.12
N LEU A 6 14.46 -3.06 -10.32
CA LEU A 6 13.37 -3.63 -11.12
C LEU A 6 12.64 -4.75 -10.37
N LYS A 7 13.39 -5.66 -9.72
CA LYS A 7 12.79 -6.71 -8.88
C LYS A 7 11.92 -6.10 -7.77
N ASN A 8 12.39 -5.08 -7.06
CA ASN A 8 11.61 -4.45 -6.01
C ASN A 8 10.35 -3.75 -6.56
N ILE A 9 10.43 -3.11 -7.74
CA ILE A 9 9.26 -2.52 -8.40
C ILE A 9 8.23 -3.60 -8.72
N ILE A 10 8.64 -4.73 -9.31
CA ILE A 10 7.75 -5.86 -9.60
C ILE A 10 7.08 -6.38 -8.33
N ILE A 11 7.83 -6.53 -7.23
CA ILE A 11 7.25 -6.93 -5.95
C ILE A 11 6.24 -5.88 -5.43
N GLY A 12 6.54 -4.59 -5.57
CA GLY A 12 5.60 -3.53 -5.23
C GLY A 12 4.28 -3.64 -6.01
N VAL A 13 4.36 -3.98 -7.30
CA VAL A 13 3.17 -4.23 -8.14
C VAL A 13 2.41 -5.48 -7.68
N VAL A 14 3.11 -6.55 -7.33
CA VAL A 14 2.47 -7.77 -6.78
C VAL A 14 1.74 -7.46 -5.46
N LEU A 15 2.39 -6.73 -4.55
CA LEU A 15 1.77 -6.28 -3.31
C LEU A 15 0.52 -5.44 -3.58
N LEU A 16 0.61 -4.49 -4.51
CA LEU A 16 -0.53 -3.67 -4.94
C LEU A 16 -1.69 -4.54 -5.41
N MET A 17 -1.45 -5.51 -6.31
CA MET A 17 -2.50 -6.39 -6.81
C MET A 17 -3.21 -7.17 -5.68
N ILE A 18 -2.44 -7.72 -4.74
CA ILE A 18 -3.00 -8.48 -3.62
C ILE A 18 -3.82 -7.55 -2.71
N ILE A 19 -3.29 -6.37 -2.39
CA ILE A 19 -3.95 -5.39 -1.53
C ILE A 19 -5.21 -4.83 -2.18
N THR A 20 -5.21 -4.61 -3.50
CA THR A 20 -6.41 -4.27 -4.26
C THR A 20 -7.44 -5.40 -4.21
N GLY A 21 -7.02 -6.67 -4.23
CA GLY A 21 -7.90 -7.81 -3.98
C GLY A 21 -8.56 -7.75 -2.60
N PHE A 22 -7.81 -7.41 -1.55
CA PHE A 22 -8.37 -7.17 -0.22
C PHE A 22 -9.31 -5.96 -0.18
N GLN A 23 -8.99 -4.87 -0.88
CA GLN A 23 -9.88 -3.72 -1.01
C GLN A 23 -11.21 -4.12 -1.60
N PHE A 24 -11.20 -4.91 -2.68
CA PHE A 24 -12.43 -5.44 -3.25
C PHE A 24 -13.23 -6.25 -2.22
N LEU A 25 -12.59 -7.17 -1.49
CA LEU A 25 -13.27 -7.96 -0.45
C LEU A 25 -13.85 -7.09 0.68
N ILE A 26 -13.12 -6.07 1.14
CA ILE A 26 -13.58 -5.13 2.15
C ILE A 26 -14.76 -4.31 1.61
N SER A 27 -14.71 -3.90 0.34
CA SER A 27 -15.77 -3.11 -0.28
C SER A 27 -17.11 -3.84 -0.34
N LEU A 28 -17.09 -5.18 -0.47
CA LEU A 28 -18.30 -6.01 -0.44
C LEU A 28 -19.04 -5.93 0.90
N LEU A 29 -18.35 -5.56 1.99
CA LEU A 29 -18.97 -5.41 3.31
C LEU A 29 -19.82 -4.14 3.43
N PHE A 30 -19.59 -3.13 2.58
CA PHE A 30 -20.32 -1.87 2.68
C PHE A 30 -21.71 -1.92 2.04
N GLN A 31 -21.95 -2.79 1.05
CA GLN A 31 -23.23 -2.96 0.35
C GLN A 31 -23.88 -1.63 -0.13
N GLU A 32 -23.08 -0.57 -0.31
CA GLU A 32 -23.53 0.78 -0.70
C GLU A 32 -22.82 1.17 -2.01
N ASP A 33 -23.56 1.78 -2.93
CA ASP A 33 -22.95 2.43 -4.10
C ASP A 33 -22.16 3.66 -3.65
N VAL A 34 -20.84 3.60 -3.79
CA VAL A 34 -19.94 4.66 -3.35
C VAL A 34 -19.95 5.81 -4.36
N ASN A 35 -20.64 6.90 -4.03
CA ASN A 35 -20.54 8.16 -4.79
C ASN A 35 -19.47 9.08 -4.19
N PRO A 36 -18.30 9.25 -4.83
CA PRO A 36 -17.18 10.03 -4.31
C PRO A 36 -17.50 11.53 -4.12
N ASP A 37 -18.53 12.06 -4.77
CA ASP A 37 -18.93 13.46 -4.67
C ASP A 37 -19.75 13.78 -3.41
N THR A 38 -20.09 12.76 -2.63
CA THR A 38 -20.85 12.91 -1.37
C THR A 38 -19.93 12.76 -0.16
N GLU A 39 -20.24 13.45 0.94
CA GLU A 39 -19.51 13.29 2.20
C GLU A 39 -19.49 11.83 2.67
N ARG A 40 -20.60 11.12 2.51
CA ARG A 40 -20.71 9.69 2.83
C ARG A 40 -19.79 8.84 1.97
N GLY A 41 -19.74 9.06 0.66
CA GLY A 41 -18.85 8.32 -0.22
C GLY A 41 -17.37 8.61 0.05
N ALA A 42 -17.00 9.87 0.30
CA ALA A 42 -15.65 10.21 0.73
C ALA A 42 -15.26 9.53 2.05
N TYR A 43 -16.18 9.45 3.01
CA TYR A 43 -15.99 8.70 4.26
C TYR A 43 -15.79 7.20 4.00
N LEU A 44 -16.63 6.58 3.16
CA LEU A 44 -16.51 5.15 2.82
C LEU A 44 -15.20 4.84 2.10
N ILE A 45 -14.75 5.72 1.19
CA ILE A 45 -13.44 5.61 0.54
C ILE A 45 -12.33 5.68 1.59
N SER A 46 -12.38 6.63 2.51
CA SER A 46 -11.40 6.74 3.59
C SER A 46 -11.39 5.48 4.46
N LEU A 47 -12.55 4.96 4.82
CA LEU A 47 -12.67 3.76 5.64
C LEU A 47 -12.13 2.52 4.89
N LEU A 48 -12.49 2.36 3.62
CA LEU A 48 -11.99 1.29 2.75
C LEU A 48 -10.46 1.27 2.70
N LEU A 49 -9.85 2.42 2.39
CA LEU A 49 -8.40 2.57 2.30
C LEU A 49 -7.74 2.35 3.66
N GLY A 50 -8.34 2.85 4.74
CA GLY A 50 -7.86 2.67 6.11
C GLY A 50 -7.89 1.20 6.56
N LEU A 51 -8.99 0.48 6.32
CA LEU A 51 -9.08 -0.95 6.64
C LEU A 51 -8.10 -1.79 5.81
N SER A 52 -7.85 -1.37 4.58
CA SER A 52 -6.88 -2.02 3.69
C SER A 52 -5.42 -1.83 4.12
N ALA A 53 -5.15 -0.87 5.02
CA ALA A 53 -3.84 -0.70 5.63
C ALA A 53 -3.43 -1.93 6.47
N ILE A 54 -4.39 -2.68 7.04
CA ILE A 54 -4.10 -3.87 7.85
C ILE A 54 -3.46 -4.98 7.00
N PRO A 55 -4.10 -5.51 5.93
CA PRO A 55 -3.45 -6.50 5.08
C PRO A 55 -2.20 -5.94 4.41
N ALA A 56 -2.16 -4.64 4.08
CA ALA A 56 -0.96 -4.02 3.52
C ALA A 56 0.24 -4.05 4.48
N PHE A 57 0.01 -3.75 5.76
CA PHE A 57 1.02 -3.84 6.80
C PHE A 57 1.54 -5.27 6.94
N ILE A 58 0.64 -6.25 7.06
CA ILE A 58 1.00 -7.66 7.22
C ILE A 58 1.85 -8.14 6.05
N LEU A 59 1.38 -7.93 4.81
CA LEU A 59 2.08 -8.38 3.62
C LEU A 59 3.45 -7.71 3.48
N SER A 60 3.51 -6.38 3.63
CA SER A 60 4.77 -5.64 3.52
C SER A 60 5.75 -6.02 4.64
N PHE A 61 5.29 -6.26 5.87
CA PHE A 61 6.11 -6.74 6.99
C PHE A 61 6.80 -8.07 6.70
N PHE A 62 6.07 -9.05 6.14
CA PHE A 62 6.65 -10.36 5.82
C PHE A 62 7.41 -10.40 4.49
N THR A 63 7.26 -9.41 3.62
CA THR A 63 7.91 -9.39 2.31
C THR A 63 9.45 -9.46 2.39
N PRO A 64 10.14 -8.69 3.25
CA PRO A 64 11.59 -8.84 3.47
C PRO A 64 12.03 -10.26 3.85
N LEU A 65 11.21 -10.96 4.64
CA LEU A 65 11.48 -12.34 5.05
C LEU A 65 11.37 -13.29 3.85
N ILE A 66 10.29 -13.18 3.08
CA ILE A 66 10.03 -13.99 1.88
C ILE A 66 11.14 -13.78 0.84
N LEU A 67 11.57 -12.54 0.65
CA LEU A 67 12.64 -12.18 -0.29
C LEU A 67 14.05 -12.47 0.24
N LYS A 68 14.18 -12.94 1.48
CA LYS A 68 15.46 -13.24 2.14
C LYS A 68 16.43 -12.05 2.08
N MET A 69 15.93 -10.84 2.31
CA MET A 69 16.75 -9.62 2.28
C MET A 69 17.79 -9.65 3.40
N LYS A 70 19.06 -9.41 3.05
CA LYS A 70 20.20 -9.64 3.96
C LYS A 70 20.63 -8.42 4.75
N THR A 71 20.37 -7.20 4.27
CA THR A 71 20.88 -5.96 4.88
C THR A 71 19.73 -5.01 5.22
N ARG A 72 20.01 -4.04 6.11
CA ARG A 72 19.07 -2.95 6.45
C ARG A 72 18.75 -2.11 5.21
N ASP A 73 19.78 -1.76 4.43
CA ASP A 73 19.64 -0.96 3.22
C ASP A 73 18.73 -1.63 2.18
N ASP A 74 18.83 -2.95 2.03
CA ASP A 74 18.01 -3.69 1.08
C ASP A 74 16.52 -3.60 1.42
N ILE A 75 16.22 -3.65 2.72
CA ILE A 75 14.86 -3.55 3.24
C ILE A 75 14.35 -2.12 3.12
N MET A 76 15.17 -1.13 3.44
CA MET A 76 14.81 0.29 3.33
C MET A 76 14.56 0.70 1.87
N ILE A 77 15.40 0.25 0.94
CA ILE A 77 15.21 0.45 -0.50
C ILE A 77 13.92 -0.24 -0.95
N GLY A 78 13.69 -1.49 -0.51
CA GLY A 78 12.45 -2.23 -0.79
C GLY A 78 11.21 -1.46 -0.33
N ALA A 79 11.16 -1.09 0.95
CA ALA A 79 10.07 -0.33 1.56
C ALA A 79 9.77 0.96 0.77
N SER A 80 10.81 1.73 0.47
CA SER A 80 10.69 2.99 -0.27
C SER A 80 10.14 2.79 -1.68
N LEU A 81 10.65 1.78 -2.41
CA LEU A 81 10.19 1.49 -3.77
C LEU A 81 8.77 0.94 -3.79
N TRP A 82 8.39 0.08 -2.84
CA TRP A 82 7.03 -0.45 -2.75
C TRP A 82 6.04 0.66 -2.43
N THR A 83 6.33 1.52 -1.46
CA THR A 83 5.49 2.69 -1.17
C THR A 83 5.40 3.64 -2.36
N LEU A 84 6.51 3.86 -3.09
CA LEU A 84 6.49 4.69 -4.30
C LEU A 84 5.58 4.11 -5.39
N VAL A 85 5.59 2.79 -5.59
CA VAL A 85 4.65 2.12 -6.51
C VAL A 85 3.21 2.40 -6.10
N PHE A 86 2.88 2.28 -4.81
CA PHE A 86 1.54 2.61 -4.30
C PHE A 86 1.15 4.06 -4.57
N VAL A 87 2.03 5.01 -4.22
CA VAL A 87 1.78 6.43 -4.46
C VAL A 87 1.49 6.70 -5.93
N ILE A 88 2.36 6.22 -6.83
CA ILE A 88 2.19 6.41 -8.28
C ILE A 88 0.87 5.79 -8.76
N SER A 89 0.53 4.58 -8.30
CA SER A 89 -0.71 3.91 -8.69
C SER A 89 -1.96 4.66 -8.23
N TYR A 90 -1.96 5.25 -7.03
CA TYR A 90 -3.08 6.06 -6.55
C TYR A 90 -3.16 7.43 -7.23
N VAL A 91 -2.03 8.04 -7.60
CA VAL A 91 -2.02 9.24 -8.45
C VAL A 91 -2.68 8.94 -9.80
N ILE A 92 -2.25 7.87 -10.48
CA ILE A 92 -2.80 7.46 -11.77
C ILE A 92 -4.31 7.14 -11.65
N THR A 93 -4.70 6.38 -10.64
CA THR A 93 -6.11 6.03 -10.39
C THR A 93 -6.96 7.27 -10.14
N GLY A 94 -6.48 8.20 -9.30
CA GLY A 94 -7.20 9.43 -8.99
C GLY A 94 -7.37 10.35 -10.21
N ILE A 95 -6.36 10.44 -11.07
CA ILE A 95 -6.44 11.22 -12.32
C ILE A 95 -7.42 10.55 -13.30
N ASN A 96 -7.26 9.25 -13.56
CA ASN A 96 -8.08 8.53 -14.54
C ASN A 96 -9.57 8.49 -14.17
N ASN A 97 -9.89 8.45 -12.88
CA ASN A 97 -11.27 8.40 -12.39
C ASN A 97 -11.82 9.77 -11.99
N HIS A 98 -11.09 10.87 -12.23
CA HIS A 98 -11.48 12.22 -11.79
C HIS A 98 -11.75 12.36 -10.28
N THR A 99 -11.19 11.47 -9.45
CA THR A 99 -11.38 11.42 -7.99
C THR A 99 -10.13 11.81 -7.21
N PHE A 100 -9.14 12.42 -7.86
CA PHE A 100 -7.85 12.78 -7.25
C PHE A 100 -8.00 13.54 -5.93
N ASN A 101 -8.80 14.60 -5.92
CA ASN A 101 -9.02 15.42 -4.71
C ASN A 101 -9.66 14.60 -3.59
N VAL A 102 -10.66 13.78 -3.90
CA VAL A 102 -11.35 12.96 -2.90
C VAL A 102 -10.38 11.95 -2.28
N ILE A 103 -9.65 11.20 -3.10
CA ILE A 103 -8.74 10.15 -2.62
C ILE A 103 -7.62 10.75 -1.77
N PHE A 104 -6.96 11.81 -2.23
CA PHE A 104 -5.82 12.40 -1.53
C PHE A 104 -6.20 13.27 -0.31
N GLN A 105 -7.47 13.63 -0.13
CA GLN A 105 -7.93 14.27 1.10
C GLN A 105 -8.28 13.27 2.22
N THR A 106 -8.32 11.97 1.91
CA THR A 106 -8.71 10.95 2.89
C THR A 106 -7.54 10.51 3.76
N ILE A 107 -7.76 10.42 5.08
CA ILE A 107 -6.75 9.91 6.01
C ILE A 107 -6.44 8.42 5.76
N GLY A 108 -7.41 7.66 5.23
CA GLY A 108 -7.26 6.24 4.91
C GLY A 108 -6.13 5.96 3.91
N LEU A 109 -5.96 6.81 2.89
CA LEU A 109 -4.88 6.66 1.93
C LEU A 109 -3.49 6.77 2.59
N TYR A 110 -3.33 7.74 3.50
CA TYR A 110 -2.08 7.94 4.21
C TYR A 110 -1.77 6.79 5.17
N TRP A 111 -2.80 6.21 5.82
CA TRP A 111 -2.64 4.98 6.59
C TRP A 111 -2.17 3.80 5.74
N LEU A 112 -2.68 3.69 4.52
CA LEU A 112 -2.23 2.65 3.58
C LEU A 112 -0.76 2.84 3.19
N PHE A 113 -0.33 4.05 2.83
CA PHE A 113 1.07 4.34 2.52
C PHE A 113 1.99 4.09 3.72
N PHE A 114 1.55 4.53 4.90
CA PHE A 114 2.25 4.30 6.16
C PHE A 114 2.42 2.80 6.41
N ALA A 115 1.35 2.01 6.24
CA ALA A 115 1.40 0.56 6.44
C ALA A 115 2.40 -0.15 5.52
N VAL A 116 2.41 0.19 4.22
CA VAL A 116 3.34 -0.38 3.23
C VAL A 116 4.79 -0.05 3.55
N PHE A 117 5.06 1.17 4.06
CA PHE A 117 6.41 1.62 4.41
C PHE A 117 6.88 1.07 5.75
N PHE A 118 6.03 1.16 6.78
CA PHE A 118 6.41 0.82 8.15
C PHE A 118 6.44 -0.68 8.42
N GLY A 119 5.68 -1.51 7.70
CA GLY A 119 5.76 -2.96 7.84
C GLY A 119 7.21 -3.48 7.71
N PRO A 120 7.89 -3.23 6.56
CA PRO A 120 9.28 -3.63 6.37
C PRO A 120 10.25 -2.96 7.35
N VAL A 121 10.00 -1.70 7.72
CA VAL A 121 10.86 -0.95 8.67
C VAL A 121 10.79 -1.56 10.07
N ILE A 122 9.60 -1.94 10.54
CA ILE A 122 9.44 -2.62 11.82
C ILE A 122 10.10 -3.99 11.76
N PHE A 123 9.91 -4.75 10.67
CA PHE A 123 10.61 -6.01 10.46
C PHE A 123 12.14 -5.86 10.56
N MET A 124 12.69 -4.81 9.94
CA MET A 124 14.12 -4.48 10.02
C MET A 124 14.59 -4.25 11.46
N ASN A 125 13.79 -3.64 12.33
CA ASN A 125 14.19 -3.41 13.72
C ASN A 125 14.11 -4.68 14.58
N ILE A 126 13.32 -5.67 14.18
CA ILE A 126 13.20 -6.96 14.87
C ILE A 126 14.27 -7.96 14.39
N LYS A 127 14.60 -7.92 13.10
CA LYS A 127 15.56 -8.83 12.49
C LYS A 127 16.98 -8.51 12.96
N LYS A 128 17.67 -9.52 13.49
CA LYS A 128 19.12 -9.46 13.72
C LYS A 128 19.83 -9.60 12.38
N TYR A 129 20.75 -8.69 12.11
CA TYR A 129 21.62 -8.73 10.95
C TYR A 129 22.97 -9.28 11.41
N ASP A 130 23.40 -10.36 10.76
CA ASP A 130 24.76 -10.90 10.91
C ASP A 130 25.73 -10.15 9.99
#